data_AF-A0A8I1ZRB2-F1
#
_entry.id   AF-A0A8I1ZRB2-F1
#
_cell.length_a   1.000
_cell.length_b   1.000
_cell.length_c   1.000
_cell.angle_alpha   90.00
_cell.angle_beta   90.00
_cell.angle_gamma   90.00
#
_symmetry.space_group_name_H-M   'P 1'
#
loop_
_entity.id
_entity.type
_entity.pdbx_description
1 polymer ?
#
loop_
_entity_poly.entity_id
_entity_poly.type
_entity_poly.pdbx_seq_one_letter_code
_entity_poly.pdbx_strand_id
1 'polypeptide(L)'
;MTTESIVEMTNVAEFIKIRQQIELLTKQIEYTTASKEATGSIQRFNEATKLLVTLAAMANNDVQKIVIRRLTRQLINLGIKIRTLKGKKRVSRKQPVV
;
A
#
# COMPACT_ATOMS: atom_id res chain seq x y z
N MET A 1 7.75 -36.63 0.17
CA MET A 1 7.24 -35.28 -0.15
C MET A 1 6.65 -35.33 -1.55
N THR A 2 5.36 -35.04 -1.69
CA THR A 2 4.68 -34.99 -3.00
C THR A 2 4.85 -33.61 -3.63
N THR A 3 4.81 -33.53 -4.96
CA THR A 3 4.91 -32.28 -5.73
C THR A 3 3.90 -31.21 -5.28
N GLU A 4 2.70 -31.61 -4.87
CA GLU A 4 1.66 -30.71 -4.35
C GLU A 4 2.11 -29.94 -3.11
N SER A 5 2.81 -30.59 -2.18
CA SER A 5 3.33 -29.94 -0.96
C SER A 5 4.40 -28.87 -1.25
N ILE A 6 5.17 -29.03 -2.32
CA ILE A 6 6.22 -28.09 -2.73
C ILE A 6 5.59 -26.84 -3.37
N VAL A 7 4.55 -27.03 -4.18
CA VAL A 7 3.79 -25.92 -4.81
C VAL A 7 3.12 -25.06 -3.74
N GLU A 8 2.52 -25.69 -2.73
CA GLU A 8 1.86 -24.99 -1.62
C GLU A 8 2.87 -24.18 -0.79
N MET A 9 4.01 -24.76 -0.42
CA MET A 9 5.08 -24.05 0.28
C MET A 9 5.64 -22.87 -0.52
N THR A 10 5.79 -23.02 -1.84
CA THR A 10 6.26 -21.96 -2.73
C THR A 10 5.26 -20.80 -2.79
N ASN A 11 3.96 -21.11 -2.93
CA ASN A 11 2.89 -20.12 -2.95
C ASN A 11 2.84 -19.33 -1.62
N VAL A 12 2.96 -20.02 -0.48
CA VAL A 12 3.01 -19.36 0.84
C VAL A 12 4.23 -18.44 0.96
N ALA A 13 5.40 -18.87 0.49
CA ALA A 13 6.62 -18.06 0.52
C ALA A 13 6.48 -16.79 -0.35
N GLU A 14 5.91 -16.90 -1.54
CA GLU A 14 5.63 -15.77 -2.42
C GLU A 14 4.60 -14.82 -1.81
N PHE A 15 3.53 -15.35 -1.21
CA PHE A 15 2.54 -14.55 -0.48
C PHE A 15 3.19 -13.72 0.63
N ILE A 16 4.08 -14.34 1.42
CA ILE A 16 4.80 -13.66 2.50
C ILE A 16 5.71 -12.54 1.95
N LYS A 17 6.43 -12.81 0.86
CA LYS A 17 7.31 -11.81 0.22
C LYS A 17 6.53 -10.60 -0.26
N ILE A 18 5.43 -10.81 -0.98
CA ILE A 18 4.59 -9.71 -1.49
C ILE A 18 3.98 -8.93 -0.33
N ARG A 19 3.49 -9.61 0.72
CA ARG A 19 2.99 -8.95 1.95
C ARG A 19 4.06 -8.03 2.56
N GLN A 20 5.28 -8.52 2.72
CA GLN A 20 6.39 -7.74 3.30
C GLN A 20 6.75 -6.52 2.44
N GLN A 21 6.71 -6.66 1.11
CA GLN A 21 6.94 -5.53 0.19
C GLN A 21 5.86 -4.46 0.33
N ILE A 22 4.58 -4.85 0.42
CA ILE A 22 3.47 -3.91 0.65
C ILE A 22 3.65 -3.20 2.01
N GLU A 23 4.02 -3.92 3.06
CA GLU A 23 4.27 -3.34 4.39
C GLU A 23 5.43 -2.34 4.38
N LEU A 24 6.51 -2.64 3.66
CA LEU A 24 7.64 -1.74 3.47
C LEU A 24 7.21 -0.46 2.74
N LEU A 25 6.50 -0.59 1.62
CA LEU A 25 6.00 0.55 0.85
C LEU A 25 5.05 1.41 1.69
N THR A 26 4.17 0.79 2.48
CA THR A 26 3.26 1.46 3.40
C THR A 26 4.05 2.34 4.39
N LYS A 27 5.10 1.80 5.03
CA LYS A 27 5.97 2.58 5.94
C LYS A 27 6.70 3.73 5.22
N GLN A 28 7.19 3.49 4.00
CA GLN A 28 7.84 4.54 3.21
C GLN A 28 6.87 5.66 2.81
N ILE A 29 5.61 5.33 2.51
CA ILE A 29 4.55 6.31 2.23
C ILE A 29 4.26 7.11 3.50
N GLU A 30 4.14 6.48 4.66
CA GLU A 30 3.95 7.21 5.93
C GLU A 30 5.08 8.21 6.20
N TYR A 31 6.33 7.80 5.97
CA TYR A 31 7.49 8.68 6.11
C TYR A 31 7.46 9.86 5.11
N THR A 32 7.25 9.56 3.82
CA THR A 32 7.26 10.60 2.76
C THR A 32 6.04 11.52 2.79
N THR A 33 4.90 11.03 3.28
CA THR A 33 3.73 11.88 3.55
C THR A 33 3.97 12.81 4.72
N ALA A 34 4.71 12.37 5.76
CA ALA A 34 5.16 13.23 6.85
C ALA A 34 6.15 14.32 6.36
N SER A 35 7.05 13.98 5.44
CA SER A 35 7.98 14.94 4.81
C SER A 35 7.36 15.82 3.70
N LYS A 36 6.05 15.69 3.44
CA LYS A 36 5.30 16.42 2.39
C LYS A 36 5.77 16.14 0.94
N GLU A 37 6.44 15.02 0.71
CA GLU A 37 6.89 14.56 -0.60
C GLU A 37 5.78 13.81 -1.36
N ALA A 38 4.86 14.57 -1.95
CA ALA A 38 3.68 14.00 -2.62
C ALA A 38 4.02 13.07 -3.79
N THR A 39 5.01 13.39 -4.63
CA THR A 39 5.31 12.60 -5.84
C THR A 39 5.84 11.21 -5.50
N GLY A 40 6.81 11.12 -4.59
CA GLY A 40 7.36 9.84 -4.12
C GLY A 40 6.34 9.00 -3.35
N SER A 41 5.40 9.64 -2.66
CA SER A 41 4.30 8.95 -1.98
C SER A 41 3.33 8.31 -2.99
N ILE A 42 2.99 9.03 -4.07
CA ILE A 42 2.06 8.54 -5.11
C ILE A 42 2.64 7.32 -5.84
N GLN A 43 3.91 7.36 -6.23
CA GLN A 43 4.54 6.25 -6.95
C GLN A 43 4.51 4.97 -6.11
N ARG A 44 4.94 5.06 -4.85
CA ARG A 44 4.93 3.93 -3.90
C ARG A 44 3.51 3.43 -3.62
N PHE A 45 2.54 4.34 -3.53
CA PHE A 45 1.14 3.98 -3.35
C PHE A 45 0.58 3.16 -4.52
N ASN A 46 0.90 3.57 -5.76
CA ASN A 46 0.50 2.84 -6.96
C ASN A 46 1.15 1.45 -7.01
N GLU A 47 2.43 1.35 -6.65
CA GLU A 47 3.15 0.08 -6.57
C GLU A 47 2.55 -0.86 -5.51
N ALA A 48 2.31 -0.36 -4.31
CA ALA A 48 1.68 -1.13 -3.23
C ALA A 48 0.27 -1.62 -3.61
N THR A 49 -0.48 -0.80 -4.36
CA THR A 49 -1.82 -1.17 -4.84
C THR A 49 -1.76 -2.28 -5.88
N LYS A 50 -0.79 -2.25 -6.81
CA LYS A 50 -0.57 -3.35 -7.77
C LYS A 50 -0.20 -4.65 -7.06
N LEU A 51 0.74 -4.60 -6.11
CA LEU A 51 1.13 -5.76 -5.32
C LEU A 51 -0.03 -6.32 -4.50
N LEU A 52 -0.92 -5.48 -3.98
CA LEU A 52 -2.12 -5.93 -3.26
C LEU A 52 -3.08 -6.71 -4.17
N VAL A 53 -3.23 -6.30 -5.43
CA VAL A 53 -4.04 -7.04 -6.41
C VAL A 53 -3.42 -8.42 -6.67
N THR A 54 -2.09 -8.49 -6.86
CA THR A 54 -1.37 -9.77 -6.99
C THR A 54 -1.55 -10.65 -5.76
N LEU A 55 -1.36 -10.07 -4.56
CA LEU A 55 -1.54 -10.79 -3.29
C LEU A 55 -2.97 -11.33 -3.12
N ALA A 56 -3.97 -10.56 -3.56
CA ALA A 56 -5.37 -10.95 -3.51
C ALA A 56 -5.69 -12.15 -4.42
N ALA A 57 -5.09 -12.21 -5.60
CA ALA A 57 -5.25 -13.36 -6.51
C ALA A 57 -4.62 -14.65 -5.96
N MET A 58 -3.60 -14.54 -5.09
CA MET A 58 -2.93 -15.69 -4.49
C MET A 58 -3.64 -16.25 -3.25
N ALA A 59 -4.61 -15.52 -2.69
CA ALA A 59 -5.21 -15.93 -1.42
C ALA A 59 -6.08 -17.17 -1.55
N ASN A 60 -5.64 -18.25 -0.90
CA ASN A 60 -6.30 -19.54 -0.90
C ASN A 60 -6.98 -19.89 0.43
N ASN A 61 -6.73 -19.13 1.50
CA ASN A 61 -7.28 -19.38 2.82
C ASN A 61 -7.75 -18.12 3.54
N ASP A 62 -8.49 -18.30 4.63
CA ASP A 62 -9.12 -17.20 5.37
C ASP A 62 -8.12 -16.30 6.08
N VAL A 63 -6.99 -16.85 6.55
CA VAL A 63 -5.91 -16.06 7.15
C VAL A 63 -5.34 -15.07 6.13
N GLN A 64 -5.05 -15.54 4.91
CA GLN A 64 -4.57 -14.70 3.81
C GLN A 64 -5.60 -13.63 3.42
N LYS A 65 -6.89 -13.97 3.36
CA LYS A 65 -7.98 -13.01 3.11
C LYS A 65 -8.06 -11.93 4.20
N ILE A 66 -7.87 -12.27 5.47
CA ILE A 66 -7.82 -11.31 6.57
C ILE A 66 -6.64 -10.34 6.41
N VAL A 67 -5.46 -10.86 6.06
CA VAL A 67 -4.28 -10.04 5.78
C VAL A 67 -4.55 -9.06 4.65
N ILE A 68 -5.13 -9.51 3.54
CA ILE A 68 -5.49 -8.64 2.41
C ILE A 68 -6.44 -7.54 2.86
N ARG A 69 -7.52 -7.87 3.58
CA ARG A 69 -8.47 -6.86 4.10
C ARG A 69 -7.78 -5.80 4.96
N ARG A 70 -6.82 -6.20 5.79
CA ARG A 70 -6.02 -5.26 6.60
C ARG A 70 -5.19 -4.33 5.71
N LEU A 71 -4.45 -4.89 4.75
CA LEU A 71 -3.62 -4.12 3.84
C LEU A 71 -4.45 -3.17 2.96
N THR A 72 -5.62 -3.61 2.47
CA THR A 72 -6.56 -2.76 1.73
C THR A 72 -6.96 -1.53 2.55
N ARG A 73 -7.35 -1.73 3.82
CA ARG A 73 -7.73 -0.61 4.71
C ARG A 73 -6.56 0.34 4.95
N GLN A 74 -5.34 -0.18 5.14
CA GLN A 74 -4.15 0.65 5.31
C GLN A 74 -3.89 1.49 4.06
N LEU A 75 -3.95 0.90 2.86
CA LEU A 75 -3.76 1.64 1.62
C LEU A 75 -4.86 2.69 1.40
N ILE A 76 -6.13 2.38 1.67
CA ILE A 76 -7.21 3.39 1.58
C ILE A 76 -6.89 4.62 2.45
N ASN A 77 -6.50 4.40 3.70
CA ASN A 77 -6.14 5.48 4.62
C ASN A 77 -4.93 6.30 4.13
N LEU A 78 -3.92 5.64 3.56
CA LEU A 78 -2.77 6.33 2.97
C LEU A 78 -3.15 7.12 1.71
N GLY A 79 -4.00 6.57 0.85
CA GLY A 79 -4.51 7.25 -0.34
C GLY A 79 -5.25 8.54 0.01
N ILE A 80 -6.01 8.54 1.11
CA ILE A 80 -6.65 9.76 1.65
C ILE A 80 -5.58 10.78 2.08
N LYS A 81 -4.56 10.36 2.85
CA LYS A 81 -3.46 11.25 3.29
C LYS A 81 -2.69 11.86 2.12
N ILE A 82 -2.39 11.08 1.08
CA ILE A 82 -1.73 11.55 -0.13
C ILE A 82 -2.60 12.59 -0.86
N ARG A 83 -3.91 12.33 -0.98
CA ARG A 83 -4.86 13.24 -1.62
C ARG A 83 -4.95 14.57 -0.88
N THR A 84 -4.98 14.56 0.46
CA THR A 84 -5.03 15.79 1.27
C THR A 84 -3.74 16.60 1.16
N LEU A 85 -2.57 15.96 1.05
CA LEU A 85 -1.30 16.63 0.76
C LEU A 85 -1.31 17.35 -0.60
N LYS A 86 -1.89 16.71 -1.62
CA LYS A 86 -2.05 17.33 -2.95
C LYS A 86 -3.03 18.51 -2.91
N GLY A 87 -4.12 18.39 -2.13
CA GLY A 87 -5.12 19.45 -1.95
C GLY A 87 -4.62 20.67 -1.17
N LYS A 88 -3.73 20.49 -0.18
CA LYS A 88 -3.17 21.59 0.63
C LYS A 88 -2.26 22.55 -0.12
N LYS A 89 -1.80 22.24 -1.35
CA LYS A 89 -0.99 23.15 -2.17
C LYS A 89 -1.77 24.33 -2.79
N ARG A 90 -3.08 24.51 -2.52
CA ARG A 90 -3.91 25.54 -3.17
C ARG A 90 -4.65 26.54 -2.27
N VAL A 91 -4.31 26.70 -0.98
CA VAL A 91 -4.87 27.78 -0.14
C VAL A 91 -3.84 28.85 0.20
N SER A 92 -2.93 29.11 -0.73
CA SER A 92 -2.06 30.30 -0.72
C SER A 92 -2.43 31.22 -1.87
N ARG A 93 -3.67 31.72 -1.90
CA ARG A 93 -3.99 32.92 -2.69
C ARG A 93 -4.66 33.94 -1.78
N LYS A 94 -3.88 35.00 -1.57
CA LYS A 94 -4.15 36.23 -0.82
C LYS A 94 -5.53 36.81 -1.14
N GLN A 95 -6.15 37.43 -0.14
CA GLN A 95 -6.95 38.63 -0.34
C GLN A 95 -6.59 39.68 0.73
N PRO A 96 -6.76 40.97 0.41
CA PRO A 96 -5.85 42.04 0.79
C PRO A 96 -6.14 42.59 2.19
N VAL A 97 -5.09 43.13 2.82
CA VAL A 97 -5.25 44.09 3.92
C VAL A 97 -5.95 45.31 3.34
N VAL A 98 -7.08 45.68 3.96
CA VAL A 98 -7.96 46.81 3.65
C VAL A 98 -7.17 48.12 3.60
#